data_AF-A0A371CMS3-F1
#
_entry.id   AF-A0A371CMS3-F1
#
_cell.length_a   1.000
_cell.length_b   1.000
_cell.length_c   1.000
_cell.angle_alpha   90.00
_cell.angle_beta   90.00
_cell.angle_gamma   90.00
#
_symmetry.space_group_name_H-M   'P 1'
#
loop_
_entity.id
_entity.type
_entity.pdbx_description
1 polymer ?
#
loop_
_entity_poly.entity_id
_entity_poly.type
_entity_poly.pdbx_seq_one_letter_code
_entity_poly.pdbx_strand_id
1 'polypeptide(L)'
;MTYDVICRWIRKILERWEKLFPELIPIISRTKMLLPSMHLHAHKELCQLVYALCYADGFADSYGEGVETPWHELNQAGIITREMTKGGCIDWLNSVFIDWNWMKFLGMRTW
;
A
#
# COMPACT_ATOMS: atom_id res chain seq x y z
N MET A 1 7.54 -8.01 -1.24
CA MET A 1 7.22 -6.57 -1.13
C MET A 1 6.03 -6.28 -2.03
N THR A 2 5.05 -5.55 -1.52
CA THR A 2 3.85 -5.13 -2.27
C THR A 2 3.76 -3.61 -2.22
N TYR A 3 3.55 -2.96 -3.37
CA TYR A 3 3.36 -1.52 -3.46
C TYR A 3 2.75 -1.18 -4.81
N ASP A 4 1.77 -0.29 -4.88
CA ASP A 4 1.04 0.05 -6.10
C ASP A 4 1.93 0.43 -7.28
N VAL A 5 2.95 1.25 -7.02
CA VAL A 5 3.82 1.75 -8.09
C VAL A 5 4.84 0.69 -8.55
N ILE A 6 4.95 -0.46 -7.85
CA ILE A 6 5.93 -1.49 -8.22
C ILE A 6 5.67 -2.06 -9.62
N CYS A 7 4.42 -2.05 -10.11
CA CYS A 7 4.09 -2.51 -11.47
C CYS A 7 4.86 -1.76 -12.57
N ARG A 8 5.22 -0.50 -12.34
CA ARG A 8 6.03 0.32 -13.24
C ARG A 8 7.52 -0.02 -13.14
N TRP A 9 7.96 -0.34 -11.93
CA TRP A 9 9.36 -0.53 -11.61
C TRP A 9 9.85 -1.95 -11.90
N ILE A 10 9.01 -2.96 -11.69
CA ILE A 10 9.34 -4.37 -11.84
C ILE A 10 9.90 -4.71 -13.23
N ARG A 11 9.42 -3.99 -14.25
CA ARG A 11 10.00 -4.06 -15.60
C ARG A 11 11.40 -3.48 -15.57
N LYS A 12 12.39 -4.32 -15.89
CA LYS A 12 13.81 -3.95 -15.92
C LYS A 12 14.36 -3.49 -14.56
N ILE A 13 13.78 -3.97 -13.46
CA ILE A 13 14.24 -3.55 -12.13
C ILE A 13 15.70 -3.92 -11.87
N LEU A 14 16.11 -5.13 -12.29
CA LEU A 14 17.49 -5.59 -12.13
C LEU A 14 18.46 -4.74 -12.95
N GLU A 15 18.17 -4.48 -14.23
CA GLU A 15 18.99 -3.60 -15.09
C GLU A 15 19.14 -2.19 -14.49
N ARG A 16 18.04 -1.63 -13.95
CA ARG A 16 18.04 -0.30 -13.33
C ARG A 16 18.88 -0.27 -12.06
N TRP A 17 18.74 -1.28 -11.20
CA TRP A 17 19.48 -1.35 -9.95
C TRP A 17 20.95 -1.66 -10.16
N GLU A 18 21.31 -2.43 -11.18
CA GLU A 18 22.71 -2.73 -11.48
C GLU A 18 23.47 -1.45 -11.82
N LYS A 19 22.79 -0.51 -12.50
CA LYS A 19 23.36 0.80 -12.85
C LYS A 19 23.41 1.79 -11.68
N LEU A 20 22.40 1.79 -10.81
CA LEU A 20 22.22 2.83 -9.79
C LEU A 20 22.68 2.41 -8.39
N PHE A 21 22.47 1.14 -8.04
CA PHE A 21 22.64 0.55 -6.71
C PHE A 21 23.15 -0.91 -6.81
N PRO A 22 24.32 -1.15 -7.42
CA PRO A 22 24.85 -2.49 -7.68
C PRO A 22 24.99 -3.33 -6.41
N GLU A 23 25.26 -2.71 -5.26
CA GLU A 23 25.37 -3.35 -3.96
C GLU A 23 24.06 -3.98 -3.47
N LEU A 24 22.91 -3.50 -3.96
CA LEU A 24 21.59 -4.01 -3.58
C LEU A 24 21.09 -5.15 -4.48
N ILE A 25 21.79 -5.48 -5.56
CA ILE A 25 21.40 -6.55 -6.49
C ILE A 25 21.18 -7.91 -5.81
N PRO A 26 22.02 -8.36 -4.87
CA PRO A 26 21.79 -9.62 -4.16
C PRO A 26 20.46 -9.67 -3.39
N ILE A 27 19.97 -8.51 -2.94
CA ILE A 27 18.71 -8.40 -2.19
C ILE A 27 17.54 -8.34 -3.18
N ILE A 28 17.63 -7.46 -4.18
CA ILE A 28 16.55 -7.23 -5.15
C ILE A 28 16.28 -8.49 -5.98
N SER A 29 17.31 -9.22 -6.40
CA SER A 29 17.16 -10.46 -7.18
C SER A 29 16.41 -11.57 -6.43
N ARG A 30 16.41 -11.53 -5.09
CA ARG A 30 15.71 -12.49 -4.22
C ARG A 30 14.36 -11.99 -3.72
N THR A 31 14.03 -10.73 -3.99
CA THR A 31 12.82 -10.10 -3.48
C THR A 31 11.64 -10.39 -4.40
N LYS A 32 10.64 -11.12 -3.89
CA LYS A 32 9.34 -11.25 -4.58
C LYS A 32 8.63 -9.89 -4.57
N MET A 33 8.29 -9.39 -5.76
CA MET A 33 7.54 -8.15 -5.95
C MET A 33 6.15 -8.52 -6.47
N LEU A 34 5.13 -8.19 -5.67
CA LEU A 34 3.74 -8.56 -5.92
C LEU A 34 2.88 -7.29 -5.94
N LEU A 35 1.68 -7.36 -6.51
CA LEU A 35 0.78 -6.22 -6.60
C LEU A 35 -0.36 -6.36 -5.59
N PRO A 36 -0.70 -5.32 -4.82
CA PRO A 36 -1.88 -5.32 -3.95
C PRO A 36 -3.15 -5.73 -4.70
N SER A 37 -4.09 -6.38 -4.02
CA SER A 37 -5.15 -7.15 -4.68
C SER A 37 -6.11 -6.30 -5.52
N MET A 38 -6.43 -5.07 -5.13
CA MET A 38 -7.30 -4.21 -5.95
C MET A 38 -6.51 -3.50 -7.07
N HIS A 39 -5.27 -3.08 -6.82
CA HIS A 39 -4.36 -2.62 -7.87
C HIS A 39 -4.18 -3.69 -8.95
N LEU A 40 -4.07 -4.96 -8.57
CA LEU A 40 -3.93 -6.11 -9.46
C LEU A 40 -5.09 -6.21 -10.46
N HIS A 41 -6.33 -5.93 -10.04
CA HIS A 41 -7.51 -5.97 -10.91
C HIS A 41 -7.45 -4.97 -12.07
N ALA A 42 -6.69 -3.88 -11.94
CA ALA A 42 -6.47 -2.92 -13.03
C ALA A 42 -5.47 -3.41 -14.08
N HIS A 43 -4.81 -4.55 -13.88
CA HIS A 43 -3.88 -5.15 -14.84
C HIS A 43 -4.53 -6.26 -15.68
N LYS A 44 -3.89 -6.59 -16.80
CA LYS A 44 -4.27 -7.76 -17.63
C LYS A 44 -4.17 -9.08 -16.85
N GLU A 45 -4.96 -10.07 -17.26
CA GLU A 45 -5.07 -11.39 -16.61
C GLU A 45 -3.73 -12.05 -16.29
N LEU A 46 -2.77 -12.05 -17.23
CA LEU A 46 -1.44 -12.63 -16.96
C LEU A 46 -0.73 -11.97 -15.76
N CYS A 47 -0.86 -10.66 -15.60
CA CYS A 47 -0.30 -9.99 -14.42
C CYS A 47 -1.04 -10.40 -13.15
N GLN A 48 -2.36 -10.58 -13.24
CA GLN A 48 -3.18 -11.05 -12.12
C GLN A 48 -2.72 -12.42 -11.61
N LEU A 49 -2.37 -13.33 -12.52
CA LEU A 49 -1.87 -14.66 -12.14
C LEU A 49 -0.44 -14.62 -11.59
N VAL A 50 0.46 -13.85 -12.22
CA VAL A 50 1.89 -13.85 -11.88
C VAL A 50 2.20 -13.06 -10.60
N TYR A 51 1.45 -11.99 -10.33
CA TYR A 51 1.75 -11.05 -9.25
C TYR A 51 0.73 -11.03 -8.11
N ALA A 52 -0.27 -11.94 -8.13
CA ALA A 52 -1.19 -12.10 -7.01
C ALA A 52 -0.49 -12.57 -5.75
N LEU A 53 -0.90 -12.00 -4.60
CA LEU A 53 -0.41 -12.43 -3.29
C LEU A 53 -0.82 -13.86 -2.98
N CYS A 54 -2.07 -14.24 -3.30
CA CYS A 54 -2.61 -15.57 -2.98
C CYS A 54 -1.91 -16.73 -3.71
N TYR A 55 -1.17 -16.46 -4.79
CA TYR A 55 -0.42 -17.48 -5.54
C TYR A 55 1.09 -17.47 -5.24
N ALA A 56 1.59 -16.56 -4.39
CA ALA A 56 3.01 -16.41 -4.14
C ALA A 56 3.44 -17.13 -2.84
N ASP A 57 4.43 -18.02 -2.90
CA ASP A 57 4.89 -18.69 -1.65
C ASP A 57 5.41 -17.67 -0.63
N GLY A 58 5.05 -17.92 0.62
CA GLY A 58 5.36 -17.04 1.74
C GLY A 58 4.35 -15.91 1.94
N PHE A 59 3.30 -15.84 1.09
CA PHE A 59 2.18 -14.93 1.24
C PHE A 59 0.90 -15.73 1.46
N ALA A 60 0.05 -15.26 2.38
CA ALA A 60 -1.32 -15.73 2.50
C ALA A 60 -2.22 -14.91 1.58
N ASP A 61 -3.50 -15.27 1.52
CA ASP A 61 -4.49 -14.37 0.94
C ASP A 61 -4.53 -13.07 1.74
N SER A 62 -4.09 -11.98 1.12
CA SER A 62 -3.82 -10.71 1.77
C SER A 62 -4.17 -9.59 0.80
N TYR A 63 -4.81 -8.55 1.32
CA TYR A 63 -5.33 -7.48 0.49
C TYR A 63 -4.23 -6.49 0.03
N GLY A 64 -3.27 -6.18 0.91
CA GLY A 64 -2.12 -5.35 0.57
C GLY A 64 -2.38 -3.84 0.44
N GLU A 65 -3.64 -3.37 0.48
CA GLU A 65 -3.98 -1.94 0.36
C GLU A 65 -4.59 -1.31 1.62
N GLY A 66 -4.55 -1.99 2.77
CA GLY A 66 -5.25 -1.51 3.98
C GLY A 66 -4.80 -0.11 4.46
N VAL A 67 -3.61 0.35 4.04
CA VAL A 67 -3.10 1.70 4.31
C VAL A 67 -3.74 2.77 3.41
N GLU A 68 -4.22 2.39 2.22
CA GLU A 68 -4.77 3.28 1.20
C GLU A 68 -6.29 3.34 1.21
N THR A 69 -6.96 2.27 1.66
CA THR A 69 -8.41 2.25 1.84
C THR A 69 -8.99 3.44 2.63
N PRO A 70 -8.37 3.93 3.73
CA PRO A 70 -8.91 5.08 4.46
C PRO A 70 -8.78 6.41 3.72
N TRP A 71 -8.02 6.51 2.62
CA TRP A 71 -7.78 7.79 1.95
C TRP A 71 -9.07 8.48 1.54
N HIS A 72 -10.09 7.72 1.11
CA HIS A 72 -11.40 8.30 0.79
C HIS A 72 -12.01 9.05 1.99
N GLU A 73 -11.98 8.46 3.18
CA GLU A 73 -12.49 9.07 4.40
C GLU A 73 -11.58 10.20 4.91
N LEU A 74 -10.27 9.97 4.92
CA LEU A 74 -9.28 10.92 5.43
C LEU A 74 -9.15 12.18 4.56
N ASN A 75 -9.39 12.08 3.24
CA ASN A 75 -9.34 13.22 2.35
C ASN A 75 -10.38 14.30 2.73
N GLN A 76 -11.49 13.91 3.35
CA GLN A 76 -12.51 14.85 3.82
C GLN A 76 -11.98 15.76 4.93
N ALA A 77 -11.02 15.29 5.75
CA ALA A 77 -10.38 16.09 6.78
C ALA A 77 -9.60 17.28 6.19
N GLY A 78 -9.10 17.16 4.96
CA GLY A 78 -8.29 18.21 4.31
C GLY A 78 -9.02 19.54 4.16
N ILE A 79 -10.33 19.52 3.89
CA ILE A 79 -11.15 20.74 3.80
C ILE A 79 -11.31 21.39 5.18
N ILE A 80 -11.54 20.57 6.21
CA ILE A 80 -11.79 21.01 7.58
C ILE A 80 -10.52 21.62 8.20
N THR A 81 -9.35 21.03 7.91
CA THR A 81 -8.07 21.45 8.47
C THR A 81 -7.43 22.64 7.75
N ARG A 82 -7.98 23.09 6.62
CA ARG A 82 -7.31 24.07 5.74
C ARG A 82 -7.07 25.43 6.41
N GLU A 83 -8.03 25.90 7.21
CA GLU A 83 -7.97 27.20 7.89
C GLU A 83 -7.51 27.08 9.35
N MET A 84 -7.19 25.86 9.81
CA MET A 84 -6.78 25.63 11.19
C MET A 84 -5.35 26.10 11.44
N THR A 85 -5.06 26.49 12.68
CA THR A 85 -3.68 26.67 13.12
C THR A 85 -2.92 25.34 13.04
N LYS A 86 -1.59 25.39 12.95
CA LYS A 86 -0.77 24.17 12.85
C LYS A 86 -1.05 23.17 13.97
N GLY A 87 -1.21 23.64 15.21
CA GLY A 87 -1.56 22.80 16.35
C GLY A 87 -2.95 22.17 16.19
N GLY A 88 -3.97 23.00 15.88
CA GLY A 88 -5.34 22.51 15.68
C GLY A 88 -5.46 21.50 14.54
N CYS A 89 -4.71 21.70 13.45
CA CYS A 89 -4.65 20.75 12.34
C CYS A 89 -4.10 19.39 12.78
N ILE A 90 -3.00 19.37 13.54
CA ILE A 90 -2.40 18.12 14.05
C ILE A 90 -3.36 17.41 15.00
N ASP A 91 -3.94 18.13 15.96
CA ASP A 91 -4.86 17.55 16.94
C ASP A 91 -6.12 16.98 16.28
N TRP A 92 -6.63 17.68 15.26
CA TRP A 92 -7.78 17.21 14.49
C TRP A 92 -7.46 15.95 13.68
N LEU A 93 -6.34 15.95 12.93
CA LEU A 93 -5.91 14.76 12.18
C LEU A 93 -5.69 13.56 13.10
N ASN A 94 -5.06 13.75 14.26
CA ASN A 94 -4.88 12.70 15.26
C ASN A 94 -6.23 12.13 15.72
N SER A 95 -7.21 13.00 15.98
CA SER A 95 -8.55 12.58 16.39
C SER A 95 -9.23 11.72 15.33
N VAL A 96 -9.14 12.11 14.05
CA VAL A 96 -9.67 11.34 12.92
C VAL A 96 -8.97 9.99 12.77
N PHE A 97 -7.63 9.93 12.91
CA PHE A 97 -6.90 8.67 12.83
C PHE A 97 -7.20 7.72 13.99
N ILE A 98 -7.38 8.25 15.21
CA ILE A 98 -7.78 7.47 16.38
C ILE A 98 -9.19 6.89 16.17
N ASP A 99 -10.13 7.70 15.69
CA ASP A 99 -11.49 7.25 15.37
C ASP A 99 -11.48 6.14 14.30
N TRP A 100 -10.71 6.30 13.22
CA TRP A 100 -10.53 5.25 12.22
C TRP A 100 -10.00 3.94 12.81
N ASN A 101 -9.02 4.02 13.72
CA ASN A 101 -8.50 2.86 14.42
C ASN A 101 -9.56 2.21 15.32
N TRP A 102 -10.38 3.01 15.99
CA TRP A 102 -11.49 2.54 16.80
C TRP A 102 -12.56 1.83 15.97
N MET A 103 -12.96 2.40 14.83
CA MET A 103 -13.92 1.78 13.91
C MET A 103 -13.43 0.44 13.37
N LYS A 104 -12.14 0.33 13.04
CA LYS A 104 -11.52 -0.96 12.68
C LYS A 104 -11.58 -1.95 13.85
N PHE A 105 -11.28 -1.51 15.07
CA PHE A 105 -11.34 -2.35 16.26
C PHE A 105 -12.75 -2.89 16.51
N LEU A 106 -13.77 -2.05 16.39
CA LEU A 106 -15.17 -2.47 16.49
C LEU A 106 -15.53 -3.46 15.39
N GLY A 107 -15.11 -3.19 14.14
CA GLY A 107 -15.33 -4.07 13.01
C GLY A 107 -14.70 -5.45 13.17
N MET A 108 -13.48 -5.55 13.72
CA MET A 108 -12.80 -6.84 13.97
C MET A 108 -13.58 -7.75 14.93
N ARG A 109 -14.43 -7.17 15.80
CA ARG A 109 -15.18 -7.93 16.79
C ARG A 109 -16.42 -8.64 16.21
N THR A 110 -16.81 -8.28 14.99
CA THR A 110 -18.02 -8.76 14.31
C THR A 110 -17.76 -9.69 13.12
N TRP A 111 -16.51 -10.09 12.89
CA TRP A 111 -16.12 -11.11 11.91
C TRP A 111 -15.70 -12.41 12.59
#